data_AF-A0AAW7ZGE3-F1
#
_entry.id   AF-A0AAW7ZGE3-F1
#
_cell.length_a   1.000
_cell.length_b   1.000
_cell.length_c   1.000
_cell.angle_alpha   90.00
_cell.angle_beta   90.00
_cell.angle_gamma   90.00
#
_symmetry.space_group_name_H-M   'P 1'
#
loop_
_entity.id
_entity.type
_entity.pdbx_description
1 polymer ?
#
loop_
_entity_poly.entity_id
_entity_poly.type
_entity_poly.pdbx_seq_one_letter_code
_entity_poly.pdbx_strand_id
1 'polypeptide(L)'
;MNKVVLLKKASLHPLSLVGRLAADFIQEDFILSRGNSNVEILMKRMQALSEGKSGIKLPVFAIYAGGDCVFIQTLKEGSPLITSLNNKLESTARDFELLKREVLPAVLGLNPEQLADSLDVSSDLAQALVAVDEDQYQYLFLLN
;
A
#
# COMPACT_ATOMS: atom_id res chain seq x y z
N MET A 1 -1.15 3.80 14.65
CA MET A 1 -1.83 4.66 13.66
C MET A 1 -1.34 4.24 12.29
N ASN A 2 -2.25 3.86 11.41
CA ASN A 2 -1.92 3.48 10.04
C ASN A 2 -1.34 4.69 9.31
N LYS A 3 -0.29 4.47 8.53
CA LYS A 3 0.30 5.52 7.70
C LYS A 3 -0.34 5.47 6.32
N VAL A 4 -0.70 6.63 5.82
CA VAL A 4 -1.21 6.81 4.46
C VAL A 4 -0.12 7.42 3.63
N VAL A 5 0.17 6.78 2.50
CA VAL A 5 1.22 7.17 1.59
C VAL A 5 0.57 7.60 0.28
N LEU A 6 0.69 8.88 -0.05
CA LEU A 6 0.07 9.50 -1.20
C LEU A 6 1.11 9.71 -2.30
N LEU A 7 0.74 9.37 -3.54
CA LEU A 7 1.62 9.53 -4.69
C LEU A 7 1.01 10.52 -5.69
N LYS A 8 1.71 11.62 -5.94
CA LYS A 8 1.23 12.69 -6.84
C LYS A 8 1.18 12.25 -8.29
N LYS A 9 2.21 11.56 -8.77
CA LYS A 9 2.33 11.12 -10.16
C LYS A 9 3.05 9.79 -10.27
N ALA A 10 2.56 8.94 -11.16
CA ALA A 10 3.16 7.70 -11.59
C ALA A 10 2.82 7.45 -13.07
N SER A 11 3.80 6.98 -13.83
CA SER A 11 3.66 6.69 -15.25
C SER A 11 2.81 5.44 -15.55
N LEU A 12 2.44 4.67 -14.52
CA LEU A 12 1.72 3.40 -14.64
C LEU A 12 0.24 3.55 -14.35
N HIS A 13 -0.55 2.75 -15.05
CA HIS A 13 -1.96 2.53 -14.77
C HIS A 13 -2.12 1.60 -13.53
N PRO A 14 -3.20 1.70 -12.74
CA PRO A 14 -3.38 0.91 -11.52
C PRO A 14 -3.26 -0.60 -11.74
N LEU A 15 -3.83 -1.12 -12.83
CA LEU A 15 -3.73 -2.55 -13.17
C LEU A 15 -2.30 -2.99 -13.54
N SER A 16 -1.50 -2.10 -14.12
CA SER A 16 -0.09 -2.38 -14.42
C SER A 16 0.75 -2.40 -13.15
N LEU A 17 0.43 -1.53 -12.19
CA LEU A 17 1.04 -1.48 -10.87
C LEU A 17 0.79 -2.80 -10.12
N VAL A 18 -0.47 -3.23 -10.06
CA VAL A 18 -0.90 -4.54 -9.56
C VAL A 18 -0.15 -5.69 -10.24
N GLY A 19 -0.07 -5.68 -11.58
CA GLY A 19 0.58 -6.74 -12.34
C GLY A 19 2.06 -6.90 -12.00
N ARG A 20 2.77 -5.80 -11.69
CA ARG A 20 4.17 -5.84 -11.24
C ARG A 20 4.33 -6.38 -9.83
N LEU A 21 3.35 -6.18 -8.96
CA LEU A 21 3.35 -6.69 -7.58
C LEU A 21 3.08 -8.19 -7.50
N ALA A 22 2.39 -8.76 -8.49
CA ALA A 22 1.93 -10.16 -8.46
C ALA A 22 3.04 -11.21 -8.29
N ALA A 23 4.30 -10.87 -8.58
CA ALA A 23 5.45 -11.74 -8.34
C ALA A 23 5.62 -12.05 -6.84
N ASP A 24 5.55 -11.01 -5.99
CA ASP A 24 5.84 -11.10 -4.56
C ASP A 24 4.60 -10.98 -3.68
N PHE A 25 3.49 -10.49 -4.22
CA PHE A 25 2.26 -10.22 -3.48
C PHE A 25 1.09 -11.09 -3.97
N ILE A 26 0.19 -11.40 -3.06
CA ILE A 26 -1.14 -11.95 -3.34
C ILE A 26 -2.11 -10.78 -3.29
N GLN A 27 -2.90 -10.63 -4.36
CA GLN A 27 -3.93 -9.61 -4.44
C GLN A 27 -5.28 -10.14 -3.93
N GLU A 28 -6.00 -9.27 -3.22
CA GLU A 28 -7.43 -9.36 -2.99
C GLU A 28 -8.09 -8.03 -3.36
N ASP A 29 -9.28 -8.09 -3.95
CA ASP A 29 -10.05 -6.90 -4.33
C ASP A 29 -11.05 -6.56 -3.21
N PHE A 30 -11.20 -5.28 -2.90
CA PHE A 30 -12.15 -4.79 -1.90
C PHE A 30 -12.96 -3.63 -2.47
N ILE A 31 -14.28 -3.67 -2.27
CA ILE A 31 -15.18 -2.57 -2.68
C ILE A 31 -15.33 -1.58 -1.53
N LEU A 32 -14.76 -0.39 -1.69
CA LEU A 32 -14.93 0.74 -0.81
C LEU A 32 -16.27 1.42 -1.12
N SER A 33 -17.16 1.41 -0.14
CA SER A 33 -18.48 2.05 -0.26
C SER A 33 -18.31 3.56 -0.44
N ARG A 34 -19.21 4.19 -1.20
CA ARG A 34 -19.27 5.66 -1.30
C ARG A 34 -19.34 6.30 0.09
N GLY A 35 -18.56 7.35 0.30
CA GLY A 35 -18.44 8.01 1.61
C GLY A 35 -17.60 7.23 2.62
N ASN A 36 -16.88 6.18 2.19
CA ASN A 36 -15.88 5.44 2.97
C ASN A 36 -16.42 4.79 4.25
N SER A 37 -17.72 4.48 4.29
CA SER A 37 -18.40 3.97 5.49
C SER A 37 -17.90 2.59 5.96
N ASN A 38 -17.27 1.82 5.07
CA ASN A 38 -16.74 0.49 5.34
C ASN A 38 -15.20 0.45 5.43
N VAL A 39 -14.53 1.59 5.60
CA VAL A 39 -13.06 1.65 5.69
C VAL A 39 -12.51 0.86 6.89
N GLU A 40 -13.24 0.78 7.99
CA GLU A 40 -12.86 -0.04 9.14
C GLU A 40 -12.87 -1.55 8.81
N ILE A 41 -13.74 -1.97 7.88
CA ILE A 41 -13.80 -3.36 7.43
C ILE A 41 -12.57 -3.67 6.57
N LEU A 42 -12.18 -2.75 5.67
CA LEU A 42 -10.94 -2.84 4.92
C LEU A 42 -9.73 -2.99 5.87
N MET A 43 -9.64 -2.13 6.89
CA MET A 43 -8.56 -2.17 7.87
C MET A 43 -8.51 -3.50 8.63
N LYS A 44 -9.66 -3.99 9.11
CA LYS A 44 -9.74 -5.30 9.78
C LYS A 44 -9.32 -6.44 8.85
N ARG A 45 -9.69 -6.36 7.57
CA ARG A 45 -9.29 -7.35 6.57
C ARG A 45 -7.78 -7.35 6.36
N MET A 46 -7.18 -6.17 6.18
CA MET A 46 -5.73 -6.02 6.06
C MET A 46 -5.00 -6.56 7.30
N GLN A 47 -5.53 -6.28 8.50
CA GLN A 47 -4.96 -6.79 9.74
C GLN A 47 -4.98 -8.32 9.77
N ALA A 48 -6.11 -8.95 9.45
CA ALA A 48 -6.22 -10.41 9.42
C ALA A 48 -5.28 -11.05 8.39
N LEU A 49 -5.11 -10.42 7.22
CA LEU A 49 -4.18 -10.89 6.19
C LEU A 49 -2.71 -10.77 6.62
N SER A 50 -2.39 -9.82 7.51
CA SER A 50 -1.04 -9.66 8.05
C SER A 50 -0.64 -10.75 9.04
N GLU A 51 -1.60 -11.47 9.64
CA GLU A 51 -1.36 -12.49 10.67
C GLU A 51 -0.90 -13.84 10.07
N GLY A 52 0.08 -13.81 9.17
CA GLY A 52 0.59 -14.98 8.44
C GLY A 52 0.83 -16.23 9.31
N LYS A 53 0.85 -17.40 8.66
CA LYS A 53 0.96 -18.73 9.29
C LYS A 53 2.28 -18.94 10.03
N SER A 54 3.33 -18.21 9.65
CA SER A 54 4.68 -18.32 10.21
C SER A 54 4.87 -17.57 11.54
N GLY A 55 3.87 -16.83 12.01
CA GLY A 55 3.97 -15.99 13.23
C GLY A 55 4.69 -14.66 13.03
N ILE A 56 5.22 -14.39 11.82
CA ILE A 56 5.72 -13.08 11.41
C ILE A 56 4.55 -12.29 10.82
N LYS A 57 4.35 -11.05 11.28
CA LYS A 57 3.39 -10.15 10.64
C LYS A 57 3.83 -9.82 9.22
N LEU A 58 3.05 -10.20 8.23
CA LEU A 58 3.30 -9.94 6.83
C LEU A 58 2.94 -8.49 6.47
N PRO A 59 3.75 -7.81 5.66
CA PRO A 59 3.37 -6.53 5.07
C PRO A 59 2.10 -6.65 4.22
N VAL A 60 1.16 -5.75 4.48
CA VAL A 60 -0.09 -5.63 3.71
C VAL A 60 -0.29 -4.18 3.32
N PHE A 61 -0.54 -3.96 2.03
CA PHE A 61 -0.82 -2.64 1.46
C PHE A 61 -2.23 -2.63 0.87
N ALA A 62 -2.99 -1.56 1.03
CA ALA A 62 -4.18 -1.34 0.22
C ALA A 62 -3.93 -0.18 -0.73
N ILE A 63 -4.17 -0.41 -2.02
CA ILE A 63 -3.89 0.52 -3.10
C ILE A 63 -5.22 1.05 -3.61
N TYR A 64 -5.39 2.36 -3.55
CA TYR A 64 -6.56 3.06 -4.02
C TYR A 64 -6.17 4.09 -5.08
N ALA A 65 -6.93 4.12 -6.17
CA ALA A 65 -6.70 5.00 -7.32
C ALA A 65 -7.97 5.77 -7.72
N GLY A 66 -8.87 6.00 -6.75
CA GLY A 66 -10.17 6.65 -6.95
C GLY A 66 -11.29 5.66 -7.29
N GLY A 67 -12.52 6.10 -7.06
CA GLY A 67 -13.72 5.29 -7.31
C GLY A 67 -14.05 4.34 -6.16
N ASP A 68 -14.44 3.10 -6.46
CA ASP A 68 -14.92 2.14 -5.45
C ASP A 68 -14.02 0.91 -5.26
N CYS A 69 -13.01 0.70 -6.10
CA CYS A 69 -12.16 -0.49 -6.01
C CYS A 69 -10.84 -0.19 -5.29
N VAL A 70 -10.51 -1.03 -4.32
CA VAL A 70 -9.25 -1.03 -3.57
C VAL A 70 -8.57 -2.38 -3.76
N PHE A 71 -7.28 -2.37 -4.11
CA PHE A 71 -6.49 -3.58 -4.26
C PHE A 71 -5.64 -3.82 -3.03
N ILE A 72 -5.97 -4.85 -2.25
CA ILE A 72 -5.18 -5.29 -1.10
C ILE A 72 -4.05 -6.19 -1.61
N GLN A 73 -2.81 -5.88 -1.24
CA GLN A 73 -1.60 -6.59 -1.62
C GLN A 73 -0.95 -7.14 -0.37
N THR A 74 -0.96 -8.46 -0.22
CA THR A 74 -0.36 -9.17 0.92
C THR A 74 0.96 -9.81 0.48
N LEU A 75 2.06 -9.52 1.17
CA LEU A 75 3.35 -10.11 0.84
C LEU A 75 3.31 -11.63 1.02
N LYS A 76 3.80 -12.39 0.04
CA LYS A 76 3.89 -13.86 0.13
C LYS A 76 4.91 -14.27 1.19
N GLU A 77 4.59 -15.26 2.01
CA GLU A 77 5.50 -15.83 3.02
C GLU A 77 6.83 -16.36 2.46
N GLY A 78 6.87 -16.73 1.18
CA GLY A 78 8.09 -17.18 0.49
C GLY A 78 8.80 -16.10 -0.31
N SER A 79 8.34 -14.85 -0.28
CA SER A 79 8.97 -13.78 -1.06
C SER A 79 10.37 -13.46 -0.52
N PRO A 80 11.37 -13.24 -1.39
CA PRO A 80 12.70 -12.77 -0.98
C PRO A 80 12.64 -11.43 -0.23
N LEU A 81 11.60 -10.61 -0.44
CA LEU A 81 11.41 -9.33 0.25
C LEU A 81 11.20 -9.49 1.77
N ILE A 82 10.83 -10.68 2.26
CA ILE A 82 10.75 -10.93 3.70
C ILE A 82 12.13 -10.80 4.36
N THR A 83 13.20 -11.16 3.66
CA THR A 83 14.56 -11.07 4.21
C THR A 83 15.10 -9.64 4.28
N SER A 84 14.54 -8.71 3.51
CA SER A 84 14.90 -7.29 3.60
C SER A 84 14.18 -6.56 4.74
N LEU A 85 13.20 -7.22 5.38
CA LEU A 85 12.48 -6.65 6.52
C LEU A 85 13.38 -6.49 7.74
N ASN A 86 13.50 -5.26 8.23
CA ASN A 86 14.09 -4.99 9.53
C ASN A 86 13.07 -5.26 10.64
N ASN A 87 13.06 -6.49 11.15
CA ASN A 87 12.15 -6.94 12.21
C ASN A 87 12.35 -6.25 13.58
N LYS A 88 13.33 -5.34 13.71
CA LYS A 88 13.48 -4.48 14.89
C LYS A 88 12.61 -3.22 14.84
N LEU A 89 12.05 -2.89 13.68
CA LEU A 89 11.12 -1.77 13.52
C LEU A 89 9.70 -2.20 13.86
N GLU A 90 8.91 -1.27 14.38
CA GLU A 90 7.45 -1.39 14.47
C GLU A 90 6.85 -1.69 13.08
N SER A 91 5.79 -2.51 13.02
CA SER A 91 5.26 -3.07 11.77
C SER A 91 4.99 -1.99 10.70
N THR A 92 4.28 -0.92 11.05
CA THR A 92 3.97 0.16 10.09
C THR A 92 5.22 0.92 9.62
N ALA A 93 6.26 1.05 10.46
CA ALA A 93 7.51 1.70 10.06
C ALA A 93 8.34 0.79 9.15
N ARG A 94 8.37 -0.51 9.44
CA ARG A 94 8.99 -1.54 8.62
C ARG A 94 8.33 -1.62 7.24
N ASP A 95 7.00 -1.64 7.21
CA ASP A 95 6.22 -1.75 5.97
C ASP A 95 6.36 -0.50 5.12
N PHE A 96 6.47 0.68 5.75
CA PHE A 96 6.81 1.92 5.05
C PHE A 96 8.20 1.89 4.40
N GLU A 97 9.22 1.41 5.11
CA GLU A 97 10.57 1.29 4.53
C GLU A 97 10.60 0.26 3.39
N LEU A 98 9.90 -0.87 3.52
CA LEU A 98 9.75 -1.85 2.44
C LEU A 98 9.09 -1.19 1.21
N LEU A 99 7.96 -0.50 1.42
CA LEU A 99 7.24 0.18 0.36
C LEU A 99 8.17 1.17 -0.37
N LYS A 100 8.88 2.01 0.37
CA LYS A 100 9.73 3.07 -0.19
C LYS A 100 10.98 2.55 -0.90
N ARG A 101 11.65 1.52 -0.35
CA ARG A 101 12.97 1.08 -0.83
C ARG A 101 12.92 -0.02 -1.87
N GLU A 102 11.93 -0.91 -1.77
CA GLU A 102 11.86 -2.10 -2.61
C GLU A 102 10.68 -2.01 -3.57
N VAL A 103 9.48 -1.71 -3.05
CA VAL A 103 8.24 -1.84 -3.81
C VAL A 103 8.04 -0.69 -4.81
N LEU A 104 8.03 0.56 -4.34
CA LEU A 104 7.78 1.72 -5.20
C LEU A 104 8.86 1.89 -6.28
N PRO A 105 10.18 1.74 -6.01
CA PRO A 105 11.19 1.76 -7.06
C PRO A 105 10.98 0.66 -8.11
N ALA A 106 10.74 -0.59 -7.69
CA ALA A 106 10.57 -1.71 -8.61
C ALA A 106 9.30 -1.56 -9.46
N VAL A 107 8.22 -1.10 -8.82
CA VAL A 107 6.93 -0.98 -9.49
C VAL A 107 6.89 0.26 -10.36
N LEU A 108 7.31 1.43 -9.87
CA LEU A 108 7.20 2.71 -10.59
C LEU A 108 8.39 3.01 -11.50
N GLY A 109 9.50 2.27 -11.36
CA GLY A 109 10.74 2.55 -12.08
C GLY A 109 11.38 3.89 -11.69
N LEU A 110 11.03 4.41 -10.52
CA LEU A 110 11.56 5.68 -10.01
C LEU A 110 12.80 5.42 -9.15
N ASN A 111 13.80 6.29 -9.29
CA ASN A 111 14.93 6.29 -8.38
C ASN A 111 14.51 6.89 -7.01
N PRO A 112 15.30 6.68 -5.93
CA PRO A 112 14.95 7.16 -4.59
C PRO A 112 14.77 8.68 -4.48
N GLU A 113 15.47 9.46 -5.30
CA GLU A 113 15.39 10.93 -5.33
C GLU A 113 14.05 11.39 -5.93
N GLN A 114 13.63 10.79 -7.05
CA GLN A 114 12.34 11.04 -7.69
C GLN A 114 11.15 10.62 -6.80
N LEU A 115 11.34 9.57 -6.00
CA LEU A 115 10.34 9.13 -5.03
C LEU A 115 10.15 10.16 -3.92
N ALA A 116 11.21 10.79 -3.43
CA ALA A 116 11.12 11.78 -2.37
C ALA A 116 10.25 12.99 -2.77
N ASP A 117 10.33 13.42 -4.04
CA ASP A 117 9.54 14.56 -4.55
C ASP A 117 8.10 14.19 -4.94
N SER A 118 7.80 12.90 -5.06
CA SER A 118 6.51 12.40 -5.54
C SER A 118 5.60 11.85 -4.42
N LEU A 119 6.16 11.67 -3.22
CA LEU A 119 5.51 11.04 -2.07
C LEU A 119 5.16 12.05 -0.98
N ASP A 120 3.90 12.03 -0.56
CA ASP A 120 3.46 12.68 0.67
C ASP A 120 2.98 11.63 1.68
N VAL A 121 3.15 11.90 2.97
CA VAL A 121 2.70 11.01 4.04
C VAL A 121 1.65 11.72 4.87
N SER A 122 0.49 11.09 5.04
CA SER A 122 -0.61 11.58 5.85
C SER A 122 -0.96 10.60 6.97
N SER A 123 -1.57 11.13 8.02
CA SER A 123 -2.23 10.35 9.08
C SER A 123 -3.76 10.48 9.04
N ASP A 124 -4.29 11.34 8.16
CA ASP A 124 -5.72 11.52 7.92
C ASP A 124 -6.13 10.71 6.68
N LEU A 125 -6.69 9.53 6.90
CA LEU A 125 -7.17 8.64 5.84
C LEU A 125 -8.40 9.22 5.12
N ALA A 126 -9.30 9.88 5.84
CA ALA A 126 -10.52 10.41 5.23
C ALA A 126 -10.17 11.52 4.23
N GLN A 127 -9.31 12.46 4.63
CA GLN A 127 -8.82 13.50 3.74
C GLN A 127 -8.01 12.93 2.57
N ALA A 128 -7.19 11.92 2.83
CA ALA A 128 -6.35 11.31 1.79
C ALA A 128 -7.18 10.57 0.72
N LEU A 129 -8.27 9.89 1.10
CA LEU A 129 -9.18 9.26 0.15
C LEU A 129 -9.86 10.31 -0.74
N VAL A 130 -10.38 11.40 -0.15
CA VAL A 130 -10.97 12.52 -0.89
C VAL A 130 -9.97 13.13 -1.86
N ALA A 131 -8.72 13.32 -1.44
CA ALA A 131 -7.70 13.92 -2.30
C ALA A 131 -7.37 13.04 -3.53
N VAL A 132 -7.52 11.72 -3.45
CA VAL A 132 -7.40 10.84 -4.63
C VAL A 132 -8.64 10.93 -5.51
N ASP A 133 -9.85 10.93 -4.93
CA ASP A 133 -11.09 11.08 -5.70
C ASP A 133 -11.21 12.43 -6.43
N GLU A 134 -10.57 13.47 -5.91
CA GLU A 134 -10.48 14.80 -6.51
C GLU A 134 -9.26 14.97 -7.45
N ASP A 135 -8.61 13.87 -7.85
CA ASP A 135 -7.45 13.84 -8.75
C ASP A 135 -6.22 14.65 -8.27
N GLN A 136 -6.14 15.00 -6.97
CA GLN A 136 -4.98 15.69 -6.40
C GLN A 136 -3.77 14.73 -6.26
N TYR A 137 -4.07 13.45 -6.04
CA TYR A 137 -3.09 12.37 -6.01
C TYR A 137 -3.58 11.21 -6.87
N GLN A 138 -2.65 10.56 -7.56
CA GLN A 138 -2.99 9.44 -8.44
C GLN A 138 -3.21 8.13 -7.65
N TYR A 139 -2.49 7.97 -6.54
CA TYR A 139 -2.58 6.77 -5.70
C TYR A 139 -2.51 7.10 -4.22
N LEU A 140 -3.23 6.28 -3.46
CA LEU A 140 -3.10 6.13 -2.02
C LEU A 140 -2.68 4.70 -1.70
N PHE A 141 -1.65 4.56 -0.86
CA PHE A 141 -1.23 3.31 -0.25
C PHE A 141 -1.52 3.40 1.24
N LEU A 142 -2.47 2.60 1.71
CA LEU A 142 -2.73 2.42 3.13
C LEU A 142 -1.84 1.30 3.65
N LEU A 143 -1.10 1.58 4.72
CA LEU A 143 -0.24 0.62 5.42
C LEU A 143 -0.96 0.04 6.64
N ASN A 144 -0.72 -1.24 6.91
CA ASN A 144 -1.16 -1.91 8.12
C ASN A 144 -0.19 -1.71 9.32
#